data_AF-A0A8B6DBU8-F1
#
_entry.id   AF-A0A8B6DBU8-F1
#
_cell.length_a   1.000
_cell.length_b   1.000
_cell.length_c   1.000
_cell.angle_alpha   90.00
_cell.angle_beta   90.00
_cell.angle_gamma   90.00
#
_symmetry.space_group_name_H-M   'P 1'
#
loop_
_entity.id
_entity.type
_entity.pdbx_description
1 polymer ?
#
loop_
_entity_poly.entity_id
_entity_poly.type
_entity_poly.pdbx_seq_one_letter_code
_entity_poly.pdbx_strand_id
1 'polypeptide(L)' 'MPDKDGNTPLHSVIHRRLLKEESSQCVEALLDNRANPHLLNDSGSSALDLIKNTGDTAKYIN' A
#
# COMPACT_ATOMS: atom_id res chain seq x y z
N MET A 1 10.89 8.04 -1.93
CA MET A 1 12.05 7.16 -1.67
C MET A 1 11.59 6.04 -0.75
N PRO A 2 12.06 4.80 -0.94
CA PRO A 2 11.82 3.71 0.00
C PRO A 2 12.55 3.97 1.33
N ASP A 3 12.05 3.36 2.41
CA ASP A 3 12.71 3.35 3.72
C ASP A 3 13.85 2.31 3.78
N LYS A 4 14.38 2.07 4.98
CA LYS A 4 15.47 1.12 5.25
C LYS A 4 15.12 -0.35 5.00
N ASP A 5 13.83 -0.67 4.84
CA ASP A 5 13.30 -2.01 4.62
C ASP A 5 12.74 -2.15 3.18
N GLY A 6 13.05 -1.19 2.30
CA GLY A 6 12.55 -1.13 0.92
C GLY A 6 11.09 -0.68 0.81
N ASN A 7 10.44 -0.31 1.92
CA ASN A 7 9.03 0.07 1.90
C ASN A 7 8.87 1.46 1.29
N THR A 8 8.07 1.53 0.23
CA THR A 8 7.58 2.82 -0.30
C THR A 8 6.52 3.41 0.62
N PRO A 9 6.16 4.70 0.48
CA PRO A 9 5.03 5.28 1.21
C PRO A 9 3.74 4.45 1.08
N LEU A 10 3.56 3.75 -0.04
CA LEU A 10 2.41 2.88 -0.29
C LEU A 10 2.46 1.55 0.50
N HIS A 11 3.62 1.09 0.95
CA HIS A 11 3.71 -0.05 1.88
C HIS A 11 3.34 0.38 3.30
N SER A 12 3.74 1.59 3.71
CA SER A 12 3.55 2.08 5.07
C SER A 12 2.07 2.33 5.43
N VAL A 13 1.23 2.65 4.44
CA VAL A 13 -0.23 2.83 4.64
C VAL A 13 -0.95 1.53 5.05
N ILE A 14 -0.31 0.37 4.89
CA ILE A 14 -0.90 -0.94 5.21
C ILE A 14 -0.73 -1.34 6.68
N HIS A 15 0.24 -0.74 7.38
CA HIS A 15 0.68 -1.20 8.71
C HIS A 15 -0.29 -0.89 9.86
N ARG A 16 -1.48 -0.35 9.63
CA ARG A 16 -2.37 0.12 10.71
C ARG A 16 -3.77 -0.50 10.73
N ARG A 17 -3.93 -1.81 10.48
CA ARG A 17 -5.08 -2.66 10.91
C ARG A 17 -6.51 -2.18 10.60
N LEU A 18 -6.70 -1.04 9.94
CA LEU A 18 -7.97 -0.43 9.58
C LEU A 18 -7.65 0.46 8.40
N LEU A 19 -7.95 0.01 7.18
CA LEU A 19 -8.20 0.94 6.09
C LEU A 19 -9.49 1.69 6.45
N LYS A 20 -9.42 2.61 7.42
CA LYS A 20 -10.48 3.62 7.60
C LYS A 20 -10.53 4.46 6.33
N GLU A 21 -11.65 5.17 6.13
CA GLU A 21 -11.82 6.12 5.02
C GLU A 21 -10.58 7.03 4.80
N GLU A 22 -9.91 7.46 5.88
CA GLU A 22 -8.67 8.26 5.80
C GLU A 22 -7.48 7.53 5.14
N SER A 23 -7.33 6.22 5.38
CA SER A 23 -6.28 5.42 4.74
C SER A 23 -6.58 5.22 3.26
N SER A 24 -7.87 5.13 2.89
CA SER A 24 -8.29 5.05 1.49
C SER A 24 -7.93 6.32 0.72
N GLN A 25 -8.14 7.49 1.32
CA GLN A 25 -7.73 8.77 0.73
C GLN A 25 -6.21 8.89 0.58
N CYS A 26 -5.44 8.36 1.53
CA CYS A 26 -3.98 8.31 1.40
C CYS A 26 -3.53 7.41 0.24
N VAL A 27 -4.17 6.25 0.06
CA VAL A 27 -3.88 5.34 -1.07
C VAL A 27 -4.23 6.01 -2.40
N GLU A 28 -5.43 6.58 -2.52
CA GLU A 28 -5.87 7.28 -3.72
C GLU A 28 -4.93 8.44 -4.06
N ALA A 29 -4.57 9.30 -3.10
CA ALA A 29 -3.64 10.40 -3.32
C ALA A 29 -2.24 9.93 -3.76
N LEU A 30 -1.74 8.81 -3.22
CA LEU A 30 -0.45 8.26 -3.62
C LEU A 30 -0.51 7.67 -5.04
N LEU A 31 -1.60 6.98 -5.39
CA LEU A 31 -1.82 6.45 -6.74
C LEU A 31 -1.98 7.57 -7.78
N ASP A 32 -2.72 8.63 -7.44
CA ASP A 32 -2.86 9.84 -8.28
C ASP A 32 -1.50 10.51 -8.54
N ASN A 33 -0.58 10.42 -7.58
CA ASN A 33 0.79 10.88 -7.71
C ASN A 33 1.74 9.87 -8.40
N ARG A 34 1.19 8.89 -9.13
CA ARG A 34 1.94 7.85 -9.86
C ARG A 34 2.83 6.97 -8.97
N ALA A 35 2.48 6.81 -7.69
CA ALA A 35 3.15 5.80 -6.87
C ALA A 35 2.93 4.42 -7.49
N ASN A 36 4.02 3.67 -7.70
CA ASN A 36 3.94 2.35 -8.28
C ASN A 36 3.56 1.32 -7.19
N PRO A 37 2.37 0.69 -7.25
CA PRO A 37 1.93 -0.28 -6.25
C PRO A 37 2.60 -1.64 -6.38
N HIS A 38 3.32 -1.90 -7.47
CA HIS A 38 4.01 -3.15 -7.76
C HIS A 38 5.49 -3.16 -7.36
N LEU A 39 6.01 -2.04 -6.82
CA LEU A 39 7.36 -2.02 -6.28
C LEU A 39 7.44 -2.99 -5.10
N LEU A 40 8.44 -3.86 -5.13
CA LEU A 40 8.70 -4.81 -4.05
C LEU A 40 9.57 -4.15 -2.98
N ASN A 41 9.22 -4.38 -1.72
CA ASN A 41 10.11 -4.11 -0.60
C ASN A 41 11.19 -5.19 -0.47
N ASP A 42 12.05 -5.07 0.55
CA ASP A 42 13.16 -6.03 0.77
C ASP A 42 12.66 -7.43 1.18
N SER A 43 11.40 -7.54 1.60
CA SER A 43 10.73 -8.83 1.87
C SER A 43 10.12 -9.45 0.60
N GLY A 44 10.30 -8.84 -0.57
CA GLY A 44 9.75 -9.32 -1.84
C GLY A 44 8.23 -9.14 -1.96
N SER A 45 7.61 -8.31 -1.12
CA SER A 45 6.18 -8.02 -1.16
C SER A 45 5.94 -6.65 -1.77
N SER A 46 4.95 -6.53 -2.65
CA SER A 46 4.47 -5.22 -3.09
C SER A 46 3.44 -4.64 -2.12
N ALA A 47 3.18 -3.34 -2.23
CA ALA A 47 2.10 -2.70 -1.49
C ALA A 47 0.75 -3.40 -1.77
N LEU A 48 0.51 -3.83 -3.01
CA LEU A 48 -0.70 -4.58 -3.39
C LEU A 48 -0.77 -5.96 -2.72
N ASP A 49 0.36 -6.65 -2.57
CA ASP A 49 0.42 -7.97 -1.91
C ASP A 49 0.14 -7.83 -0.42
N LEU A 50 0.66 -6.77 0.20
CA LEU A 50 0.35 -6.45 1.59
C LEU A 50 -1.14 -6.13 1.76
N ILE A 51 -1.75 -5.38 0.84
CA ILE A 51 -3.20 -5.09 0.84
C ILE A 51 -4.00 -6.39 0.75
N LYS A 52 -3.69 -7.28 -0.21
CA LYS A 52 -4.38 -8.58 -0.40
C LYS A 52 -4.47 -9.41 0.87
N ASN A 53 -3.42 -9.40 1.67
CA ASN A 53 -3.35 -10.18 2.90
C ASN A 53 -4.10 -9.55 4.09
N THR A 54 -4.59 -8.31 4.00
CA THR A 54 -5.32 -7.65 5.11
C THR A 54 -6.84 -7.84 5.07
N GLY A 55 -7.42 -8.49 4.05
CA GLY A 55 -8.84 -8.85 4.00
C GLY A 55 -9.82 -7.74 3.56
N ASP A 56 -9.41 -6.47 3.56
CA ASP A 56 -10.22 -5.28 3.20
C ASP A 56 -10.15 -4.91 1.69
N THR A 57 -9.86 -5.87 0.83
CA THR A 57 -9.34 -5.60 -0.51
C THR A 57 -10.37 -5.34 -1.60
N ALA A 58 -11.65 -5.62 -1.36
CA ALA A 58 -12.68 -5.58 -2.40
C ALA A 58 -12.76 -4.26 -3.21
N LYS A 59 -12.26 -3.15 -2.66
CA LYS A 59 -12.24 -1.82 -3.32
C LYS A 59 -11.04 -1.61 -4.27
N TYR A 60 -9.93 -2.34 -4.12
CA TYR A 60 -8.65 -2.04 -4.80
C TYR A 60 -8.16 -3.11 -5.78
N ILE A 61 -8.90 -4.21 -5.96
CA ILE A 61 -8.53 -5.34 -6.83
C ILE A 61 -9.41 -5.47 -8.09
N ASN A 62 -10.14 -4.42 -8.47
CA ASN A 62 -10.98 -4.42 -9.66
C ASN A 62 -10.27 -3.78 -10.85
#